data_AF-A0AAJ2NSL5-F1
#
_entry.id   AF-A0AAJ2NSL5-F1
#
_cell.length_a   1.000
_cell.length_b   1.000
_cell.length_c   1.000
_cell.angle_alpha   90.00
_cell.angle_beta   90.00
_cell.angle_gamma   90.00
#
_symmetry.space_group_name_H-M   'P 1'
#
loop_
_entity.id
_entity.type
_entity.pdbx_description
1 polymer ?
#
loop_
_entity_poly.entity_id
_entity_poly.type
_entity_poly.pdbx_seq_one_letter_code
_entity_poly.pdbx_strand_id
1 'polypeptide(L)'
;CAPFFPYTAATLRQADEGGVMIGDSQETHTDRIATNQDINPVLANRAVRTFPHLAEANVIRSWTGFRIKTPDGLPIYEQSESHPGAYAVMC
;
A
#
# COMPACT_ATOMS: atom_id res chain seq x y z
N CYS A 1 -18.00 -0.56 -13.25
CA CYS A 1 -17.44 0.64 -13.93
C CYS A 1 -16.48 0.16 -15.01
N ALA A 2 -16.32 0.85 -16.15
CA ALA A 2 -15.36 0.40 -17.16
C ALA A 2 -13.91 0.63 -16.68
N PRO A 3 -12.98 -0.33 -16.85
CA PRO A 3 -11.60 -0.13 -16.47
C PRO A 3 -10.94 0.94 -17.35
N PHE A 4 -10.23 1.90 -16.75
CA PHE A 4 -9.51 2.94 -17.51
C PHE A 4 -8.01 2.65 -17.67
N PHE A 5 -7.49 1.65 -16.96
CA PHE A 5 -6.10 1.23 -17.05
C PHE A 5 -5.98 -0.29 -16.87
N PRO A 6 -5.90 -1.08 -17.96
CA PRO A 6 -5.90 -2.55 -17.91
C PRO A 6 -4.51 -3.14 -17.61
N TYR A 7 -3.57 -2.35 -17.12
CA TYR A 7 -2.20 -2.78 -16.83
C TYR A 7 -1.90 -2.70 -15.34
N THR A 8 -0.86 -3.42 -14.91
CA THR A 8 -0.36 -3.34 -13.54
C THR A 8 0.33 -2.01 -13.31
N ALA A 9 -0.05 -1.32 -12.25
CA ALA A 9 0.70 -0.18 -11.70
C ALA A 9 1.09 -0.48 -10.25
N ALA A 10 2.21 0.12 -9.81
CA ALA A 10 2.73 -0.09 -8.46
C ALA A 10 1.89 0.61 -7.38
N THR A 11 1.36 1.80 -7.70
CA THR A 11 0.82 2.77 -6.74
C THR A 11 -0.66 3.10 -6.95
N LEU A 12 -1.23 2.64 -8.06
CA LEU A 12 -2.61 2.92 -8.45
C LEU A 12 -3.29 1.61 -8.86
N ARG A 13 -4.49 1.37 -8.35
CA ARG A 13 -5.30 0.20 -8.73
C ARG A 13 -6.77 0.58 -8.78
N GLN A 14 -7.45 0.17 -9.84
CA GLN A 14 -8.90 0.18 -9.89
C GLN A 14 -9.43 -1.20 -9.45
N ALA A 15 -10.37 -1.21 -8.51
CA ALA A 15 -11.09 -2.41 -8.10
C ALA A 15 -12.31 -2.66 -9.02
N ASP A 16 -12.84 -3.88 -9.01
CA ASP A 16 -13.91 -4.30 -9.94
C ASP A 16 -15.20 -3.48 -9.79
N GLU A 17 -15.50 -3.04 -8.56
CA GLU A 17 -16.63 -2.16 -8.26
C GLU A 17 -16.42 -0.72 -8.79
N GLY A 18 -15.20 -0.37 -9.22
CA GLY A 18 -14.83 0.91 -9.80
C GLY A 18 -14.08 1.85 -8.87
N GLY A 19 -13.90 1.50 -7.60
CA GLY A 19 -13.09 2.27 -6.65
C GLY A 19 -11.63 2.32 -7.07
N VAL A 20 -10.96 3.45 -6.79
CA VAL A 20 -9.53 3.64 -7.11
C VAL A 20 -8.74 3.74 -5.81
N MET A 21 -7.80 2.81 -5.60
CA MET A 21 -6.85 2.86 -4.52
C MET A 21 -5.59 3.61 -4.96
N ILE A 22 -5.19 4.58 -4.14
CA ILE A 22 -4.02 5.43 -4.36
C ILE A 22 -3.08 5.23 -3.17
N GLY A 23 -1.86 4.81 -3.45
CA GLY A 23 -0.81 4.68 -2.45
C GLY A 23 0.56 4.75 -3.11
N ASP A 24 1.64 4.52 -2.41
CA ASP A 24 1.74 4.50 -0.96
C ASP A 24 2.69 5.61 -0.47
N SER A 25 2.65 5.83 0.84
CA SER A 25 3.73 6.49 1.56
C SER A 25 4.41 5.49 2.48
N GLN A 26 5.63 5.84 2.89
CA GLN A 26 6.36 5.06 3.87
C GLN A 26 7.00 5.98 4.91
N GLU A 27 6.58 5.78 6.14
CA GLU A 27 7.19 6.34 7.33
C GLU A 27 8.06 5.26 7.99
N THR A 28 9.18 5.65 8.60
CA THR A 28 10.09 4.73 9.30
C THR A 28 10.15 5.06 10.79
N HIS A 29 10.60 4.11 11.61
CA HIS A 29 10.80 4.31 13.05
C HIS A 29 9.54 4.72 13.82
N THR A 30 8.41 4.11 13.47
CA THR A 30 7.12 4.33 14.15
C THR A 30 6.70 3.08 14.92
N ASP A 31 6.20 3.28 16.14
CA ASP A 31 5.63 2.27 17.03
C ASP A 31 4.09 2.29 17.05
N ARG A 32 3.47 3.21 16.30
CA ARG A 32 2.01 3.44 16.28
C ARG A 32 1.47 3.60 14.87
N ILE A 33 0.31 3.00 14.62
CA ILE A 33 -0.47 3.26 13.41
C ILE A 33 -1.08 4.66 13.53
N ALA A 34 -0.62 5.58 12.68
CA ALA A 34 -1.11 6.94 12.62
C ALA A 34 -1.18 7.42 11.16
N THR A 35 -2.31 8.02 10.78
CA THR A 35 -2.44 8.63 9.45
C THR A 35 -1.70 9.96 9.41
N ASN A 36 -0.70 10.08 8.54
CA ASN A 36 -0.12 11.36 8.18
C ASN A 36 -1.04 12.07 7.17
N GLN A 37 -1.75 13.11 7.59
CA GLN A 37 -2.69 13.80 6.69
C GLN A 37 -1.99 14.61 5.59
N ASP A 38 -0.74 15.05 5.84
CA ASP A 38 0.01 15.91 4.93
C ASP A 38 0.45 15.17 3.65
N ILE A 39 0.47 13.83 3.68
CA ILE A 39 0.84 13.02 2.51
C ILE A 39 -0.32 12.85 1.52
N ASN A 40 -1.56 12.98 1.97
CA ASN A 40 -2.76 12.82 1.13
C ASN A 40 -2.76 13.73 -0.11
N PRO A 41 -2.50 15.06 -0.02
CA PRO A 41 -2.45 15.91 -1.22
C PRO A 41 -1.32 15.53 -2.19
N VAL A 42 -0.19 15.01 -1.68
CA VAL A 42 0.92 14.53 -2.53
C VAL A 42 0.49 13.28 -3.31
N LEU A 43 -0.15 12.32 -2.65
CA LEU A 43 -0.66 11.10 -3.30
C LEU A 43 -1.76 11.43 -4.32
N ALA A 44 -2.71 12.29 -3.95
CA ALA A 44 -3.77 12.74 -4.85
C ALA A 44 -3.21 13.45 -6.08
N ASN A 45 -2.24 14.36 -5.90
CA ASN A 45 -1.60 15.06 -7.02
C ASN A 45 -0.89 14.09 -7.97
N ARG A 46 -0.16 13.10 -7.44
CA ARG A 46 0.48 12.05 -8.26
C ARG A 46 -0.54 11.22 -9.05
N ALA A 47 -1.67 10.88 -8.44
CA ALA A 47 -2.75 10.16 -9.10
C ALA A 47 -3.35 10.98 -10.25
N VAL A 48 -3.70 12.25 -10.01
CA VAL A 48 -4.26 13.15 -11.03
C VAL A 48 -3.26 13.40 -12.17
N ARG A 49 -1.97 13.57 -11.86
CA ARG A 49 -0.93 13.69 -12.89
C ARG A 49 -0.81 12.44 -13.78
N THR A 50 -1.13 11.27 -13.25
CA THR A 50 -1.09 10.00 -13.99
C THR A 50 -2.39 9.77 -14.77
N PHE A 51 -3.54 10.04 -14.15
CA PHE A 51 -4.87 9.90 -14.73
C PHE A 51 -5.71 11.15 -14.41
N PRO A 52 -5.73 12.15 -15.31
CA PRO A 52 -6.36 13.45 -15.04
C PRO A 52 -7.84 13.39 -14.67
N HIS A 53 -8.59 12.41 -15.19
CA HIS A 53 -10.01 12.26 -14.86
C HIS A 53 -10.27 11.93 -13.38
N LEU A 54 -9.24 11.57 -12.60
CA LEU A 54 -9.37 11.37 -11.16
C LEU A 54 -9.50 12.68 -10.37
N ALA A 55 -9.29 13.85 -11.01
CA ALA A 55 -9.49 15.15 -10.37
C ALA A 55 -10.94 15.37 -9.91
N GLU A 56 -11.90 14.74 -10.57
CA GLU A 56 -13.34 14.83 -10.29
C GLU A 56 -13.83 13.73 -9.33
N ALA A 57 -12.93 12.84 -8.87
CA ALA A 57 -13.31 11.73 -8.02
C ALA A 57 -13.45 12.15 -6.55
N ASN A 58 -14.47 11.62 -5.86
CA ASN A 58 -14.63 11.81 -4.43
C ASN A 58 -13.66 10.92 -3.63
N VAL A 59 -12.98 11.51 -2.64
CA VAL A 59 -12.21 10.74 -1.65
C VAL A 59 -13.18 10.15 -0.63
N ILE A 60 -13.20 8.81 -0.54
CA ILE A 60 -14.10 8.10 0.38
C ILE A 60 -13.45 7.88 1.75
N ARG A 61 -12.15 7.55 1.78
CA ARG A 61 -11.38 7.30 3.01
C ARG A 61 -9.88 7.32 2.76
N SER A 62 -9.11 7.55 3.83
CA SER A 62 -7.66 7.31 3.90
C SER A 62 -7.36 6.38 5.08
N TRP A 63 -6.36 5.53 4.94
CA TRP A 63 -5.96 4.57 5.97
C TRP A 63 -4.44 4.39 5.96
N THR A 64 -3.93 3.81 7.04
CA THR A 64 -2.51 3.45 7.21
C THR A 64 -2.42 2.09 7.87
N GLY A 65 -1.26 1.45 7.79
CA GLY A 65 -1.00 0.16 8.41
C GLY A 65 0.50 -0.11 8.47
N PHE A 66 0.89 -1.04 9.33
CA PHE A 66 2.29 -1.45 9.40
C PHE A 66 2.67 -2.34 8.21
N ARG A 67 3.89 -2.16 7.75
CA ARG A 67 4.61 -3.15 6.95
C ARG A 67 5.68 -3.75 7.83
N ILE A 68 5.56 -5.04 8.05
CA ILE A 68 6.65 -5.81 8.62
C ILE A 68 7.70 -5.89 7.50
N LYS A 69 8.96 -5.61 7.86
CA LYS A 69 10.08 -5.71 6.94
C LYS A 69 11.26 -6.26 7.72
N THR A 70 11.90 -7.24 7.14
CA THR A 70 13.21 -7.69 7.59
C THR A 70 14.27 -6.61 7.36
N PRO A 71 15.38 -6.63 8.12
CA PRO A 71 16.48 -5.69 7.91
C PRO A 71 17.09 -5.74 6.50
N ASP A 72 17.07 -6.92 5.85
CA ASP A 72 17.55 -7.11 4.47
C ASP A 72 16.45 -6.95 3.40
N GLY A 73 15.18 -6.86 3.82
CA GLY A 73 14.02 -6.71 2.93
C GLY A 73 13.59 -7.99 2.21
N LEU A 74 14.14 -9.15 2.59
CA LEU A 74 13.76 -10.46 2.05
C LEU A 74 12.75 -11.17 2.97
N PRO A 75 11.84 -11.99 2.42
CA PRO A 75 10.92 -12.78 3.24
C PRO A 75 11.67 -13.84 4.05
N ILE A 76 11.16 -14.15 5.24
CA ILE A 76 11.66 -15.23 6.10
C ILE A 76 10.80 -16.46 5.86
N TYR A 77 11.47 -17.56 5.52
CA TYR A 77 10.92 -18.90 5.49
C TYR A 77 11.88 -19.82 6.25
N GLU A 78 11.62 -20.04 7.53
CA GLU A 78 12.61 -20.69 8.39
C GLU A 78 11.94 -21.65 9.39
N GLN A 79 12.64 -22.73 9.70
CA GLN A 79 12.25 -23.67 10.75
C GLN A 79 13.04 -23.34 12.03
N SER A 80 12.40 -23.43 13.19
CA SER A 80 13.09 -23.22 14.46
C SER A 80 14.17 -24.30 14.67
N GLU A 81 15.39 -23.86 14.98
CA GLU A 81 16.50 -24.75 15.33
C GLU A 81 16.25 -25.52 16.63
N SER A 82 15.55 -24.91 17.58
CA SER A 82 15.29 -25.50 18.91
C SER A 82 13.97 -26.26 19.00
N HIS A 83 13.03 -26.03 18.07
CA HIS A 83 11.70 -26.65 18.07
C HIS A 83 11.37 -27.23 16.68
N PRO A 84 11.88 -28.43 16.34
CA PRO A 84 11.60 -29.07 15.06
C PRO A 84 10.09 -29.20 14.80
N GLY A 85 9.65 -28.66 13.67
CA GLY A 85 8.25 -28.62 13.25
C GLY A 85 7.56 -27.27 13.44
N ALA A 86 8.19 -26.32 14.15
CA ALA A 86 7.75 -24.92 14.18
C ALA A 86 8.38 -24.13 13.03
N TYR A 87 7.58 -23.35 12.31
CA TYR A 87 8.01 -22.56 11.15
C TYR A 87 7.59 -21.10 11.28
N ALA A 88 8.46 -20.19 10.85
CA ALA A 88 8.15 -18.78 10.65
C ALA A 88 8.04 -18.51 9.14
N VAL A 89 6.93 -17.86 8.75
CA VAL A 89 6.69 -17.41 7.38
C VAL A 89 6.21 -15.96 7.44
N MET A 90 7.05 -15.02 6.99
CA MET A 90 6.72 -13.60 7.03
C MET A 90 7.45 -12.81 5.93
N CYS A 91 6.88 -11.65 5.59
CA CYS A 91 7.39 -10.70 4.61
C CYS A 91 7.60 -9.32 5.27
#